data_AF-A0A8T2Y483-F1
#
_entry.id   AF-A0A8T2Y483-F1
#
_cell.length_a   1.000
_cell.length_b   1.000
_cell.length_c   1.000
_cell.angle_alpha   90.00
_cell.angle_beta   90.00
_cell.angle_gamma   90.00
#
_symmetry.space_group_name_H-M   'P 1'
#
loop_
_entity.id
_entity.type
_entity.pdbx_description
1 polymer ?
#
loop_
_entity_poly.entity_id
_entity_poly.type
_entity_poly.pdbx_seq_one_letter_code
_entity_poly.pdbx_strand_id
1 'polypeptide(L)'
;MMFCLVPEKMCELIEICYFCRLLLKMATSAVDATGSPIPTSAVLTTASKHIATRCFSENVEFLKCKKKDPNPEKCLDKGQQVTRCVLGL
;
A
#
# COMPACT_ATOMS: atom_id res chain seq x y z
N MET A 1 -19.53 -7.74 -2.45
CA MET A 1 -18.42 -6.86 -2.89
C MET A 1 -18.31 -5.76 -1.85
N MET A 2 -17.34 -5.87 -0.94
CA MET A 2 -17.32 -5.02 0.25
C MET A 2 -15.87 -4.76 0.70
N PHE A 3 -15.57 -3.48 0.89
CA PHE A 3 -14.44 -2.87 1.61
C PHE A 3 -13.03 -3.02 1.04
N CYS A 4 -12.63 -2.03 0.24
CA CYS A 4 -11.54 -1.09 0.60
C CYS A 4 -11.55 0.10 -0.38
N LEU A 5 -12.73 0.70 -0.56
CA LEU A 5 -12.83 2.05 -1.10
C LEU A 5 -12.38 2.98 0.03
N VAL A 6 -11.14 3.46 -0.08
CA VAL A 6 -10.62 4.58 0.70
C VAL A 6 -11.62 5.73 0.57
N PRO A 7 -12.16 6.27 1.68
CA PRO A 7 -13.23 7.27 1.62
C PRO A 7 -12.75 8.56 0.93
N GLU A 8 -13.54 9.00 -0.05
CA GLU A 8 -13.38 10.14 -0.97
C GLU A 8 -13.33 11.55 -0.33
N LYS A 9 -12.70 11.75 0.84
CA LYS A 9 -12.76 13.06 1.55
C LYS A 9 -11.44 13.58 2.11
N MET A 10 -10.31 13.33 1.45
CA MET A 10 -9.04 13.97 1.84
C MET A 10 -8.36 14.68 0.67
N CYS A 11 -9.13 15.51 -0.04
CA CYS A 11 -8.61 16.38 -1.10
C CYS A 11 -9.21 17.78 -0.93
N GLU A 12 -8.81 18.47 0.15
CA GLU A 12 -8.84 19.93 0.18
C GLU A 12 -7.40 20.46 0.12
N LEU A 13 -7.19 21.37 -0.84
CA LEU A 13 -5.92 21.75 -1.42
C LEU A 13 -4.98 22.51 -0.44
N ILE A 14 -5.52 23.00 0.68
CA ILE A 14 -4.78 23.76 1.71
C ILE A 14 -4.05 22.84 2.70
N GLU A 15 -4.61 21.67 3.02
CA GLU A 15 -3.99 20.70 3.95
C GLU A 15 -2.78 19.99 3.31
N ILE A 16 -2.70 19.91 1.99
CA ILE A 16 -1.59 19.25 1.27
C ILE A 16 -0.24 19.94 1.54
N CYS A 17 -0.19 21.27 1.63
CA CYS A 17 1.06 22.00 1.90
C CYS A 17 1.57 21.82 3.33
N TYR A 18 0.66 21.72 4.31
CA TYR A 18 1.02 21.50 5.71
C TYR A 18 1.39 20.03 5.96
N PHE A 19 0.62 19.12 5.39
CA PHE A 19 0.87 17.69 5.45
C PHE A 19 2.13 17.28 4.67
N CYS A 20 2.49 17.96 3.57
CA CYS A 20 3.76 17.71 2.87
C CYS A 20 4.99 18.15 3.67
N ARG A 21 4.91 19.27 4.43
CA ARG A 21 5.98 19.68 5.38
C ARG A 21 6.07 18.72 6.59
N LEU A 22 4.94 18.22 7.07
CA LEU A 22 4.89 17.27 8.18
C LEU A 22 5.32 15.86 7.73
N LEU A 23 4.95 15.43 6.53
CA LEU A 23 5.39 14.19 5.89
C LEU A 23 6.90 14.21 5.64
N LEU A 24 7.49 15.33 5.23
CA LEU A 24 8.95 15.42 5.11
C LEU A 24 9.66 15.17 6.45
N LYS A 25 9.03 15.56 7.57
CA LYS A 25 9.51 15.24 8.93
C LYS A 25 9.24 13.79 9.36
N MET A 26 8.26 13.09 8.78
CA MET A 26 7.97 11.67 9.08
C MET A 26 8.68 10.71 8.12
N ALA A 27 9.04 11.15 6.92
CA ALA A 27 9.76 10.33 5.94
C ALA A 27 11.16 9.96 6.44
N THR A 28 11.76 10.77 7.32
CA THR A 28 13.04 10.48 7.97
C THR A 28 12.97 9.30 8.95
N SER A 29 11.77 8.85 9.35
CA SER A 29 11.56 7.68 10.21
C SER A 29 10.80 6.53 9.53
N ALA A 30 10.56 6.62 8.21
CA ALA A 30 9.85 5.60 7.43
C ALA A 30 10.74 4.46 6.92
N VAL A 31 11.99 4.38 7.39
CA VAL A 31 12.94 3.30 7.07
C VAL A 31 13.34 2.57 8.35
N ASP A 32 13.48 1.25 8.29
CA ASP A 32 13.92 0.46 9.43
C ASP A 32 15.42 0.71 9.72
N ALA A 33 15.95 0.16 10.82
CA ALA A 33 17.37 0.31 11.16
C ALA A 33 18.34 -0.19 10.06
N THR A 34 17.85 -1.05 9.16
CA THR A 34 18.54 -1.61 8.00
C THR A 34 18.31 -0.80 6.71
N GLY A 35 17.50 0.26 6.76
CA GLY A 35 17.20 1.13 5.62
C GLY A 35 16.11 0.63 4.68
N SER A 36 15.37 -0.43 5.03
CA SER A 36 14.24 -0.92 4.23
C SER A 36 13.01 -0.05 4.50
N PRO A 37 12.16 0.21 3.49
CA PRO A 37 10.94 0.98 3.69
C PRO A 37 10.04 0.25 4.69
N ILE A 38 9.66 0.93 5.78
CA ILE A 38 8.68 0.42 6.74
C ILE A 38 7.30 0.59 6.10
N PRO A 39 6.57 -0.51 5.80
CA PRO A 39 5.24 -0.43 5.22
C PRO A 39 4.21 -0.04 6.30
N THR A 40 4.32 1.20 6.79
CA THR A 40 3.31 1.80 7.67
C THR A 40 2.05 2.11 6.86
N SER A 41 0.90 2.18 7.53
CA SER A 41 -0.38 2.52 6.89
C SER A 41 -0.33 3.86 6.15
N ALA A 42 0.41 4.85 6.66
CA ALA A 42 0.60 6.14 6.02
C ALA A 42 1.40 6.04 4.70
N VAL A 43 2.49 5.27 4.70
CA VAL A 43 3.32 5.04 3.49
C VAL A 43 2.52 4.29 2.43
N LEU A 44 1.80 3.23 2.80
CA LEU A 44 0.97 2.48 1.86
C LEU A 44 -0.19 3.32 1.28
N THR A 45 -0.78 4.19 2.09
CA THR A 45 -1.88 5.08 1.65
C THR A 45 -1.37 6.13 0.66
N THR A 46 -0.23 6.75 0.94
CA THR A 46 0.39 7.74 0.05
C THR A 46 0.91 7.12 -1.25
N ALA A 47 1.51 5.93 -1.18
CA ALA A 47 2.00 5.17 -2.33
C ALA A 47 0.90 4.44 -3.11
N SER A 48 -0.36 4.46 -2.64
CA SER A 48 -1.46 3.65 -3.18
C SER A 48 -1.65 3.79 -4.70
N LYS A 49 -1.55 5.01 -5.26
CA LYS A 49 -1.65 5.23 -6.71
C LYS A 49 -0.49 4.62 -7.50
N HIS A 50 0.71 4.65 -6.93
CA HIS A 50 1.90 4.03 -7.54
C HIS A 50 1.84 2.52 -7.45
N ILE A 51 1.43 1.97 -6.30
CA ILE A 51 1.22 0.53 -6.10
C ILE A 51 0.14 0.00 -7.05
N ALA A 52 -0.97 0.73 -7.20
CA ALA A 52 -2.07 0.34 -8.07
C ALA A 52 -1.71 0.28 -9.56
N THR A 53 -0.67 1.00 -9.99
CA THR A 53 -0.22 0.98 -11.39
C THR A 53 0.93 0.00 -11.61
N ARG A 54 1.88 -0.07 -10.68
CA ARG A 54 3.09 -0.90 -10.82
C ARG A 54 2.89 -2.36 -10.42
N CYS A 55 2.07 -2.62 -9.39
CA CYS A 55 1.82 -3.95 -8.83
C CYS A 55 0.38 -4.42 -9.08
N PHE A 56 -0.24 -3.95 -10.16
CA PHE A 56 -1.65 -4.22 -10.45
C PHE A 56 -1.92 -5.71 -10.68
N SER A 57 -1.04 -6.37 -11.45
CA SER A 57 -1.23 -7.75 -11.88
C SER A 57 -1.25 -8.70 -10.67
N GLU A 58 -0.25 -8.56 -9.82
CA GLU A 58 -0.02 -9.32 -8.60
C GLU A 58 -1.20 -9.12 -7.63
N ASN A 59 -1.64 -7.87 -7.46
CA ASN A 59 -2.78 -7.52 -6.63
C ASN A 59 -4.07 -8.18 -7.12
N VAL A 60 -4.32 -8.15 -8.43
CA VAL A 60 -5.52 -8.77 -9.03
C VAL A 60 -5.48 -10.29 -8.88
N GLU A 61 -4.33 -10.94 -9.04
CA GLU A 61 -4.19 -12.38 -8.84
C GLU A 61 -4.46 -12.79 -7.38
N PHE A 62 -3.94 -12.02 -6.42
CA PHE A 62 -4.19 -12.25 -5.01
C PHE A 62 -5.69 -12.11 -4.67
N LEU A 63 -6.35 -11.08 -5.22
CA LEU A 63 -7.79 -10.87 -5.02
C LEU A 63 -8.64 -11.97 -5.69
N LYS A 64 -8.26 -12.44 -6.88
CA LYS A 64 -8.91 -13.58 -7.54
C LYS A 64 -8.77 -14.86 -6.71
N CYS A 65 -7.59 -15.10 -6.14
CA CYS A 65 -7.36 -16.25 -5.27
C CYS A 65 -8.27 -16.19 -4.02
N LYS A 66 -8.27 -15.06 -3.30
CA LYS A 66 -9.14 -14.84 -2.14
C LYS A 66 -10.63 -14.97 -2.45
N LYS A 67 -11.05 -14.58 -3.67
CA LYS A 67 -12.44 -14.71 -4.11
C LYS A 67 -12.83 -16.17 -4.37
N LYS A 68 -11.88 -17.02 -4.78
CA LYS A 68 -12.12 -18.44 -5.07
C LYS A 68 -12.10 -19.29 -3.81
N ASP A 69 -11.15 -19.06 -2.92
CA ASP A 69 -10.97 -19.82 -1.69
C ASP A 69 -10.56 -18.86 -0.56
N PRO A 70 -11.35 -18.77 0.54
CA PRO A 70 -11.04 -17.88 1.65
C PRO A 70 -9.89 -18.40 2.54
N ASN A 71 -9.37 -19.61 2.31
CA ASN A 71 -8.30 -20.17 3.12
C ASN A 71 -6.98 -19.38 2.92
N PRO A 72 -6.42 -18.76 3.98
CA PRO A 72 -5.24 -17.90 3.86
C PRO A 72 -3.99 -18.63 3.35
N GLU A 73 -3.85 -19.94 3.61
CA GLU A 73 -2.67 -20.70 3.21
C GLU A 73 -2.59 -20.92 1.69
N LYS A 74 -3.73 -21.06 1.01
CA LYS A 74 -3.76 -21.32 -0.43
C LYS A 74 -3.38 -20.11 -1.28
N CYS A 75 -3.51 -18.90 -0.73
CA CYS A 75 -3.20 -17.64 -1.42
C CYS A 75 -1.92 -16.98 -0.92
N LEU A 76 -1.17 -17.66 -0.05
CA LEU A 76 0.01 -17.12 0.63
C LEU A 76 1.13 -16.78 -0.36
N ASP A 77 1.38 -17.63 -1.35
CA ASP A 77 2.36 -17.39 -2.42
C ASP A 77 2.03 -16.09 -3.19
N LYS A 78 0.76 -15.89 -3.57
CA LYS A 78 0.31 -14.68 -4.25
C LYS A 78 0.39 -13.45 -3.36
N GLY A 79 0.14 -13.59 -2.06
CA GLY A 79 0.35 -12.53 -1.08
C GLY A 79 1.82 -12.12 -0.97
N GLN A 80 2.74 -13.08 -0.96
CA GLN A 80 4.19 -12.81 -0.96
C GLN A 80 4.64 -12.08 -2.24
N GLN A 81 4.08 -12.44 -3.40
CA GLN A 81 4.38 -11.75 -4.67
C GLN A 81 3.95 -10.29 -4.64
N VAL A 82 2.75 -10.00 -4.12
CA VAL A 82 2.27 -8.61 -3.91
C VAL A 82 3.22 -7.83 -3.01
N THR A 83 3.55 -8.39 -1.84
CA THR A 83 4.44 -7.73 -0.88
C THR A 83 5.84 -7.49 -1.44
N ARG A 84 6.39 -8.45 -2.19
CA ARG A 84 7.68 -8.29 -2.89
C ARG A 84 7.64 -7.16 -3.91
N CYS A 85 6.55 -7.05 -4.69
CA CYS A 85 6.39 -5.97 -5.64
C CYS A 85 6.33 -4.61 -4.92
N VAL A 86 5.52 -4.49 -3.86
CA VAL A 86 5.35 -3.24 -3.09
C VAL A 86 6.63 -2.79 -2.41
N LEU A 87 7.41 -3.72 -1.85
CA LEU A 87 8.69 -3.42 -1.19
C LEU A 87 9.85 -3.18 -2.17
N GLY A 88 9.67 -3.52 -3.46
CA GLY A 88 10.64 -3.27 -4.52
C GLY A 88 10.42 -1.98 -5.31
N LEU A 89 9.42 -1.17 -4.93
CA LEU A 89 9.17 0.17 -5.48
C LEU A 89 10.06 1.22 -4.81
#